data_AF-A0A348WMQ2-F1
#
_entry.id   AF-A0A348WMQ2-F1
#
_cell.length_a   1.000
_cell.length_b   1.000
_cell.length_c   1.000
_cell.angle_alpha   90.00
_cell.angle_beta   90.00
_cell.angle_gamma   90.00
#
_symmetry.space_group_name_H-M   'P 1'
#
loop_
_entity.id
_entity.type
_entity.pdbx_description
1 polymer ?
#
loop_
_entity_poly.entity_id
_entity_poly.type
_entity_poly.pdbx_seq_one_letter_code
_entity_poly.pdbx_strand_id
1 'polypeptide(L)'
;MKADRPYSRHAGNWVIAAESDRGRIINSAAVRRLQQKTQVFPLERNAAVRSRLTHSLEVQQNGRYITREIGERLKQGGHFETLTEQGFSPHELFRVMESCVEMACIMHDIGNPPFGHFGEAAISSWFATHNDELFANFDEPDAADIKNELQSFEGNAQAIRLIHSLMGLNLTYTQIAAVLKYTRLASQPKPSKNDPLSYLGKKPGYYLAEQQLIKDLYQVLELPQGHR
;
A
#
# COMPACT_ATOMS: atom_id res chain seq x y z
N MET A 1 6.11 -7.28 13.94
CA MET A 1 4.73 -7.13 13.44
C MET A 1 3.84 -6.78 14.62
N LYS A 2 2.87 -5.88 14.43
CA LYS A 2 1.98 -5.40 15.49
C LYS A 2 0.51 -5.42 15.04
N ALA A 3 -0.40 -5.71 15.97
CA ALA A 3 -1.83 -5.82 15.72
C ALA A 3 -2.58 -4.48 15.80
N ASP A 4 -1.87 -3.42 16.19
CA ASP A 4 -2.36 -2.06 16.35
C ASP A 4 -2.98 -1.51 15.06
N ARG A 5 -4.03 -0.71 15.22
CA ARG A 5 -4.82 -0.13 14.13
C ARG A 5 -5.02 1.37 14.36
N PRO A 6 -5.24 2.18 13.31
CA PRO A 6 -5.47 3.62 13.45
C PRO A 6 -6.64 3.98 14.38
N TYR A 7 -7.75 3.23 14.33
CA TYR A 7 -8.96 3.56 15.10
C TYR A 7 -9.21 2.63 16.31
N SER A 8 -8.26 1.75 16.68
CA SER A 8 -8.40 0.85 17.84
C SER A 8 -7.17 0.89 18.73
N ARG A 9 -7.37 1.20 20.02
CA ARG A 9 -6.30 1.27 21.02
C ARG A 9 -6.02 -0.07 21.72
N HIS A 10 -6.68 -1.16 21.33
CA HIS A 10 -6.47 -2.48 21.92
C HIS A 10 -5.62 -3.32 20.99
N ALA A 11 -4.43 -3.72 21.49
CA ALA A 11 -3.58 -4.70 20.85
C ALA A 11 -4.27 -6.07 20.96
N GLY A 12 -4.88 -6.51 19.87
CA GLY A 12 -5.46 -7.85 19.76
C GLY A 12 -4.40 -8.90 19.44
N ASN A 13 -4.79 -10.18 19.47
CA ASN A 13 -3.95 -11.23 18.90
C ASN A 13 -3.67 -10.93 17.41
N TRP A 14 -2.40 -10.77 17.07
CA TRP A 14 -1.92 -10.44 15.73
C TRP A 14 -2.29 -11.45 14.63
N VAL A 15 -2.41 -12.74 14.94
CA VAL A 15 -2.91 -13.76 13.99
C VAL A 15 -4.38 -13.49 13.66
N ILE A 16 -5.21 -13.26 14.68
CA ILE A 16 -6.63 -12.92 14.49
C ILE A 16 -6.78 -11.57 13.79
N ALA A 17 -5.92 -10.60 14.12
CA ALA A 17 -5.93 -9.30 13.46
C ALA A 17 -5.61 -9.41 11.96
N ALA A 18 -4.67 -10.28 11.57
CA ALA A 18 -4.35 -10.53 10.17
C ALA A 18 -5.50 -11.23 9.42
N GLU A 19 -6.19 -12.18 10.05
CA GLU A 19 -7.40 -12.80 9.46
C GLU A 19 -8.55 -11.78 9.34
N SER A 20 -8.70 -10.88 10.32
CA SER A 20 -9.67 -9.78 10.24
C SER A 20 -9.35 -8.82 9.08
N ASP A 21 -8.08 -8.47 8.88
CA ASP A 21 -7.63 -7.65 7.74
C ASP A 21 -7.97 -8.32 6.42
N ARG A 22 -7.66 -9.61 6.29
CA ARG A 22 -8.01 -10.41 5.13
C ARG A 22 -9.51 -10.37 4.83
N GLY A 23 -10.35 -10.55 5.85
CA GLY A 23 -11.81 -10.42 5.72
C GLY A 23 -12.26 -9.04 5.25
N ARG A 24 -11.71 -7.96 5.83
CA ARG A 24 -12.01 -6.56 5.46
C ARG A 24 -11.64 -6.27 4.01
N ILE A 25 -10.50 -6.77 3.54
CA ILE A 25 -9.97 -6.52 2.20
C ILE A 25 -10.78 -7.27 1.15
N ILE A 26 -10.96 -8.59 1.30
CA ILE A 26 -11.65 -9.43 0.32
C ILE A 26 -13.11 -8.98 0.14
N ASN A 27 -13.78 -8.60 1.22
CA ASN A 27 -15.16 -8.12 1.18
C ASN A 27 -15.29 -6.63 0.82
N SER A 28 -14.18 -5.95 0.51
CA SER A 28 -14.20 -4.52 0.20
C SER A 28 -14.77 -4.25 -1.21
N ALA A 29 -15.50 -3.14 -1.35
CA ALA A 29 -15.97 -2.68 -2.66
C ALA A 29 -14.82 -2.30 -3.61
N ALA A 30 -13.65 -1.92 -3.10
CA ALA A 30 -12.50 -1.60 -3.94
C ALA A 30 -11.89 -2.82 -4.62
N VAL A 31 -11.76 -3.94 -3.90
CA VAL A 31 -11.31 -5.20 -4.51
C VAL A 31 -12.33 -5.68 -5.55
N ARG A 32 -13.64 -5.61 -5.25
CA ARG A 32 -14.68 -5.94 -6.26
C ARG A 32 -14.58 -5.09 -7.52
N ARG A 33 -14.30 -3.78 -7.40
CA ARG A 33 -14.15 -2.88 -8.56
C ARG A 33 -12.98 -3.26 -9.48
N LEU A 34 -11.97 -3.98 -9.00
CA LEU A 34 -10.85 -4.44 -9.84
C LEU A 34 -11.31 -5.36 -10.98
N GLN A 35 -12.45 -6.04 -10.83
CA GLN A 35 -13.00 -6.90 -11.89
C GLN A 35 -13.38 -6.12 -13.15
N GLN A 36 -13.69 -4.82 -13.00
CA GLN A 36 -14.08 -3.91 -14.08
C GLN A 36 -12.98 -2.91 -14.43
N LYS A 37 -11.75 -3.08 -13.90
CA LYS A 37 -10.60 -2.29 -14.33
C LYS A 37 -9.78 -3.11 -15.32
N THR A 38 -9.49 -2.49 -16.46
CA THR A 38 -8.66 -3.07 -17.51
C THR A 38 -7.23 -3.31 -17.04
N GLN A 39 -6.68 -4.45 -17.42
CA GLN A 39 -5.25 -4.74 -17.34
C GLN A 39 -4.72 -4.86 -18.77
N VAL A 40 -4.11 -3.78 -19.27
CA VAL A 40 -3.54 -3.66 -20.62
C VAL A 40 -4.56 -3.64 -21.77
N PHE A 41 -5.52 -4.56 -21.82
CA PHE A 41 -6.55 -4.64 -22.88
C PHE A 41 -7.87 -3.99 -22.45
N PRO A 42 -8.67 -3.43 -23.38
CA PRO A 42 -10.02 -2.95 -23.11
C PRO A 42 -10.89 -4.04 -22.45
N LEU A 43 -11.96 -3.65 -21.76
CA LEU A 43 -12.91 -4.61 -21.19
C LEU A 43 -13.57 -5.38 -22.33
N GLU A 44 -13.04 -6.56 -22.63
CA GLU A 44 -13.64 -7.48 -23.57
C GLU A 44 -14.71 -8.31 -22.87
N ARG A 45 -15.76 -8.71 -23.61
CA ARG A 45 -16.75 -9.69 -23.11
C ARG A 45 -16.12 -11.08 -22.87
N ASN A 46 -14.92 -11.29 -23.40
CA ASN A 46 -14.18 -12.53 -23.25
C ASN A 46 -13.52 -12.60 -21.86
N ALA A 47 -14.01 -13.50 -21.01
CA ALA A 47 -13.47 -13.75 -19.67
C ALA A 47 -12.01 -14.25 -19.66
N ALA A 48 -11.46 -14.63 -20.82
CA ALA A 48 -10.04 -14.99 -20.95
C ALA A 48 -9.09 -13.78 -20.86
N VAL A 49 -9.59 -12.56 -21.09
CA VAL A 49 -8.80 -11.34 -20.94
C VAL A 49 -8.71 -10.96 -19.46
N ARG A 50 -7.49 -10.74 -18.97
CA ARG A 50 -7.26 -10.41 -17.57
C ARG A 50 -7.86 -9.06 -17.20
N SER A 51 -8.58 -9.03 -16.08
CA SER A 51 -8.87 -7.81 -15.34
C SER A 51 -7.75 -7.53 -14.34
N ARG A 52 -7.76 -6.37 -13.70
CA ARG A 52 -6.87 -6.12 -12.56
C ARG A 52 -7.11 -7.08 -11.40
N LEU A 53 -8.34 -7.56 -11.22
CA LEU A 53 -8.65 -8.53 -10.16
C LEU A 53 -7.97 -9.87 -10.44
N THR A 54 -8.14 -10.43 -11.64
CA THR A 54 -7.55 -11.74 -11.97
C THR A 54 -6.02 -11.66 -11.99
N HIS A 55 -5.45 -10.55 -12.46
CA HIS A 55 -4.02 -10.29 -12.32
C HIS A 55 -3.58 -10.26 -10.84
N SER A 56 -4.31 -9.55 -9.98
CA SER A 56 -3.96 -9.45 -8.55
C SER A 56 -4.06 -10.80 -7.84
N LEU A 57 -4.96 -11.70 -8.26
CA LEU A 57 -5.04 -13.08 -7.76
C LEU A 57 -3.82 -13.93 -8.18
N GLU A 58 -3.34 -13.78 -9.41
CA GLU A 58 -2.10 -14.43 -9.86
C GLU A 58 -0.87 -13.91 -9.07
N VAL A 59 -0.80 -12.59 -8.85
CA VAL A 59 0.26 -11.95 -8.05
C VAL A 59 0.18 -12.43 -6.60
N GLN A 60 -1.02 -12.58 -6.03
CA GLN A 60 -1.23 -13.14 -4.69
C GLN A 60 -0.66 -14.55 -4.58
N GLN A 61 -0.95 -15.44 -5.53
CA GLN A 61 -0.43 -16.80 -5.51
C GLN A 61 1.11 -16.82 -5.58
N ASN A 62 1.71 -15.94 -6.39
CA ASN A 62 3.16 -15.80 -6.44
C ASN A 62 3.74 -15.28 -5.12
N GLY A 63 3.11 -14.28 -4.49
CA GLY A 63 3.51 -13.76 -3.18
C GLY A 63 3.44 -14.83 -2.08
N ARG A 64 2.38 -15.64 -2.10
CA ARG A 64 2.23 -16.80 -1.19
C ARG A 64 3.38 -17.80 -1.38
N TYR A 65 3.67 -18.18 -2.63
CA TYR A 65 4.73 -19.13 -2.93
C TYR A 65 6.11 -18.62 -2.46
N ILE A 66 6.45 -17.37 -2.74
CA ILE A 66 7.69 -16.74 -2.30
C ILE A 66 7.78 -16.74 -0.76
N THR A 67 6.70 -16.39 -0.07
CA THR A 67 6.66 -16.36 1.40
C THR A 67 6.91 -17.74 2.01
N ARG A 68 6.31 -18.80 1.44
CA ARG A 68 6.54 -20.17 1.88
C ARG A 68 7.97 -20.63 1.66
N GLU A 69 8.52 -20.33 0.49
CA GLU A 69 9.90 -20.69 0.17
C GLU A 69 10.90 -20.01 1.12
N ILE A 70 10.67 -18.74 1.48
CA ILE A 70 11.46 -18.04 2.49
C ILE A 70 11.37 -18.76 3.84
N GLY A 71 10.16 -19.15 4.26
CA GLY A 71 9.94 -19.88 5.52
C GLY A 71 10.66 -21.22 5.56
N GLU A 72 10.56 -22.01 4.49
CA GLU A 72 11.23 -23.31 4.40
C GLU A 72 12.76 -23.17 4.43
N ARG A 73 13.33 -22.20 3.71
CA ARG A 73 14.78 -21.96 3.74
C ARG A 73 15.26 -21.52 5.12
N LEU A 74 14.51 -20.66 5.80
CA LEU A 74 14.86 -20.21 7.15
C LEU A 74 14.76 -21.35 8.17
N LYS A 75 13.76 -22.22 8.02
CA LYS A 75 13.63 -23.43 8.83
C LYS A 75 14.81 -24.39 8.59
N GLN A 76 15.17 -24.67 7.34
CA GLN A 76 16.31 -25.52 7.00
C GLN A 76 17.65 -24.94 7.51
N GLY A 77 17.75 -23.61 7.58
CA GLY A 77 18.91 -22.90 8.12
C GLY A 77 18.98 -22.84 9.65
N GLY A 78 18.04 -23.46 10.40
CA GLY A 78 18.05 -23.45 11.86
C GLY A 78 17.51 -22.16 12.50
N HIS A 79 16.93 -21.25 11.71
CA HIS A 79 16.45 -19.97 12.23
C HIS A 79 15.12 -20.08 12.98
N PHE A 80 14.37 -21.16 12.77
CA PHE A 80 13.13 -21.40 13.53
C PHE A 80 13.43 -21.69 14.99
N GLU A 81 14.49 -22.43 15.26
CA GLU A 81 15.02 -22.71 16.59
C GLU A 81 15.47 -21.41 17.25
N THR A 82 16.28 -20.60 16.55
CA THR A 82 16.73 -19.28 17.04
C THR A 82 15.55 -18.37 17.41
N LEU A 83 14.54 -18.29 16.55
CA LEU A 83 13.34 -17.49 16.81
C LEU A 83 12.53 -18.02 18.00
N THR A 84 12.46 -19.34 18.16
CA THR A 84 11.79 -19.99 19.29
C THR A 84 12.53 -19.70 20.60
N GLU A 85 13.86 -19.76 20.61
CA GLU A 85 14.72 -19.40 21.75
C GLU A 85 14.57 -17.93 22.15
N GLN A 86 14.32 -17.05 21.18
CA GLN A 86 14.01 -15.63 21.40
C GLN A 86 12.56 -15.39 21.88
N GLY A 87 11.77 -16.45 22.08
CA GLY A 87 10.40 -16.38 22.59
C GLY A 87 9.33 -16.09 21.53
N PHE A 88 9.68 -16.16 20.24
CA PHE A 88 8.70 -16.03 19.17
C PHE A 88 8.10 -17.39 18.80
N SER A 89 6.91 -17.37 18.20
CA SER A 89 6.36 -18.53 17.48
C SER A 89 6.64 -18.33 15.99
N PRO A 90 7.64 -19.02 15.39
CA PRO A 90 7.97 -18.86 13.97
C PRO A 90 6.76 -19.18 13.09
N HIS A 91 6.00 -20.22 13.44
CA HIS A 91 4.82 -20.62 12.68
C HIS A 91 3.74 -19.52 12.64
N GLU A 92 3.47 -18.86 13.77
CA GLU A 92 2.52 -17.74 13.79
C GLU A 92 3.06 -16.53 13.03
N LEU A 93 4.35 -16.22 13.17
CA LEU A 93 5.00 -15.13 12.44
C LEU A 93 4.89 -15.32 10.93
N PHE A 94 5.22 -16.50 10.43
CA PHE A 94 5.12 -16.83 9.01
C PHE A 94 3.69 -16.86 8.51
N ARG A 95 2.73 -17.30 9.34
CA ARG A 95 1.31 -17.23 8.98
C ARG A 95 0.84 -15.79 8.81
N VAL A 96 1.21 -14.89 9.72
CA VAL A 96 0.88 -13.47 9.62
C VAL A 96 1.59 -12.86 8.41
N MET A 97 2.87 -13.18 8.18
CA MET A 97 3.61 -12.72 7.02
C MET A 97 2.96 -13.15 5.69
N GLU A 98 2.59 -14.43 5.56
CA GLU A 98 1.90 -14.98 4.39
C GLU A 98 0.61 -14.20 4.14
N SER A 99 -0.23 -14.01 5.17
CA SER A 99 -1.48 -13.26 5.05
C SER A 99 -1.23 -11.80 4.62
N CYS A 100 -0.27 -11.10 5.24
CA CYS A 100 0.04 -9.71 4.90
C CYS A 100 0.55 -9.56 3.46
N VAL A 101 1.42 -10.47 3.00
CA VAL A 101 1.93 -10.48 1.62
C VAL A 101 0.80 -10.78 0.64
N GLU A 102 0.02 -11.83 0.88
CA GLU A 102 -1.13 -12.18 0.03
C GLU A 102 -2.11 -11.02 -0.11
N MET A 103 -2.39 -10.32 0.98
CA MET A 103 -3.31 -9.18 1.01
C MET A 103 -2.72 -7.92 0.37
N ALA A 104 -1.43 -7.65 0.55
CA ALA A 104 -0.75 -6.57 -0.16
C ALA A 104 -0.73 -6.82 -1.67
N CYS A 105 -0.55 -8.07 -2.10
CA CYS A 105 -0.65 -8.48 -3.50
C CYS A 105 -2.05 -8.25 -4.07
N ILE A 106 -3.13 -8.51 -3.34
CA ILE A 106 -4.49 -8.15 -3.80
C ILE A 106 -4.65 -6.63 -3.90
N MET A 107 -4.10 -5.89 -2.93
CA MET A 107 -4.33 -4.46 -2.80
C MET A 107 -3.46 -3.58 -3.71
N HIS A 108 -2.38 -4.10 -4.30
CA HIS A 108 -1.37 -3.28 -4.99
C HIS A 108 -1.94 -2.37 -6.10
N ASP A 109 -3.08 -2.75 -6.67
CA ASP A 109 -3.72 -2.09 -7.81
C ASP A 109 -5.02 -1.35 -7.47
N ILE A 110 -5.43 -1.29 -6.19
CA ILE A 110 -6.74 -0.75 -5.80
C ILE A 110 -6.86 0.75 -6.03
N GLY A 111 -5.77 1.50 -5.85
CA GLY A 111 -5.74 2.95 -6.00
C GLY A 111 -5.55 3.43 -7.43
N ASN A 112 -5.25 2.53 -8.38
CA ASN A 112 -5.07 2.91 -9.77
C ASN A 112 -6.33 3.53 -10.39
N PRO A 113 -6.22 4.63 -11.15
CA PRO A 113 -7.38 5.30 -11.73
C PRO A 113 -7.92 4.50 -12.93
N PRO A 114 -9.09 4.88 -13.47
CA PRO A 114 -9.51 4.41 -14.80
C PRO A 114 -8.38 4.62 -15.81
N PHE A 115 -8.19 3.68 -16.73
CA PHE A 115 -7.13 3.71 -17.75
C PHE A 115 -5.68 3.72 -17.22
N GLY A 116 -5.45 3.42 -15.94
CA GLY A 116 -4.10 3.25 -15.38
C GLY A 116 -3.22 4.48 -15.57
N HIS A 117 -2.01 4.29 -16.10
CA HIS A 117 -1.04 5.38 -16.28
C HIS A 117 -1.55 6.54 -17.16
N PHE A 118 -2.43 6.27 -18.13
CA PHE A 118 -3.06 7.35 -18.90
C PHE A 118 -4.00 8.19 -18.04
N GLY A 119 -4.73 7.55 -17.12
CA GLY A 119 -5.55 8.25 -16.14
C GLY A 119 -4.71 9.07 -15.15
N GLU A 120 -3.59 8.51 -14.67
CA GLU A 120 -2.65 9.25 -13.82
C GLU A 120 -2.11 10.49 -14.54
N ALA A 121 -1.62 10.32 -15.77
CA ALA A 121 -1.09 11.42 -16.58
C ALA A 121 -2.15 12.49 -16.88
N ALA A 122 -3.39 12.09 -17.19
CA ALA A 122 -4.48 13.01 -17.46
C ALA A 122 -4.82 13.86 -16.22
N ILE A 123 -4.92 13.25 -15.04
CA ILE A 123 -5.18 13.97 -13.78
C ILE A 123 -4.05 14.95 -13.49
N SER A 124 -2.80 14.48 -13.48
CA SER A 124 -1.62 15.30 -13.21
C SER A 124 -1.48 16.47 -14.18
N SER A 125 -1.68 16.23 -15.48
CA SER A 125 -1.58 17.27 -16.51
C SER A 125 -2.69 18.31 -16.39
N TRP A 126 -3.91 17.89 -16.03
CA TRP A 126 -5.02 18.82 -15.84
C TRP A 126 -4.73 19.76 -14.66
N PHE A 127 -4.32 19.22 -13.51
CA PHE A 127 -3.95 20.05 -12.36
C PHE A 127 -2.74 20.95 -12.65
N ALA A 128 -1.73 20.47 -13.37
CA ALA A 128 -0.59 21.29 -13.77
C ALA A 128 -0.98 22.52 -14.59
N THR A 129 -2.09 22.43 -15.35
CA THR A 129 -2.60 23.54 -16.18
C THR A 129 -3.49 24.51 -15.39
N HIS A 130 -4.25 24.02 -14.41
CA HIS A 130 -5.32 24.80 -13.76
C HIS A 130 -4.98 25.24 -12.33
N ASN A 131 -3.86 24.77 -11.75
CA ASN A 131 -3.52 25.07 -10.36
C ASN A 131 -3.34 26.57 -10.07
N ASP A 132 -2.80 27.35 -10.99
CA ASP A 132 -2.61 28.78 -10.74
C ASP A 132 -3.94 29.52 -10.61
N GLU A 133 -4.93 29.15 -11.43
CA GLU A 133 -6.30 29.68 -11.35
C GLU A 133 -7.02 29.18 -10.10
N LEU A 134 -7.02 27.86 -9.86
CA LEU A 134 -7.72 27.23 -8.73
C LEU A 134 -7.26 27.75 -7.36
N PHE A 135 -5.98 28.12 -7.26
CA PHE A 135 -5.36 28.58 -6.03
C PHE A 135 -5.09 30.09 -6.02
N ALA A 136 -5.62 30.86 -6.98
CA ALA A 136 -5.36 32.29 -7.07
C ALA A 136 -5.66 33.06 -5.78
N ASN A 137 -6.64 32.58 -5.00
CA ASN A 137 -7.06 33.15 -3.72
C ASN A 137 -6.91 32.15 -2.55
N PHE A 138 -6.07 31.12 -2.70
CA PHE A 138 -5.85 30.11 -1.67
C PHE A 138 -4.52 30.38 -0.95
N ASP A 139 -4.58 31.18 0.12
CA ASP A 139 -3.44 31.61 0.93
C ASP A 139 -3.33 30.82 2.23
N GLU A 140 -3.16 29.51 2.10
CA GLU A 140 -2.90 28.61 3.23
C GLU A 140 -1.42 28.21 3.25
N PRO A 141 -0.82 27.95 4.43
CA PRO A 141 0.60 27.56 4.54
C PRO A 141 0.97 26.36 3.66
N ASP A 142 0.05 25.43 3.47
CA ASP A 142 0.26 24.18 2.73
C ASP A 142 -0.08 24.31 1.24
N ALA A 143 -0.47 25.49 0.74
CA ALA A 143 -0.93 25.70 -0.64
C ALA A 143 0.07 25.19 -1.68
N ALA A 144 1.37 25.46 -1.47
CA ALA A 144 2.42 25.01 -2.39
C ALA A 144 2.55 23.48 -2.40
N ASP A 145 2.48 22.83 -1.23
CA ASP A 145 2.54 21.38 -1.11
C ASP A 145 1.34 20.71 -1.77
N ILE A 146 0.14 21.25 -1.55
CA ILE A 146 -1.09 20.76 -2.18
C ILE A 146 -1.01 20.91 -3.70
N LYS A 147 -0.56 22.06 -4.23
CA LYS A 147 -0.34 22.25 -5.67
C LYS A 147 0.59 21.19 -6.25
N ASN A 148 1.73 20.93 -5.60
CA ASN A 148 2.71 19.95 -6.07
C ASN A 148 2.16 18.52 -6.03
N GLU A 149 1.42 18.19 -4.97
CA GLU A 149 0.78 16.89 -4.80
C GLU A 149 -0.29 16.61 -5.86
N LEU A 150 -1.15 17.59 -6.16
CA LEU A 150 -2.21 17.45 -7.17
C LEU A 150 -1.66 17.18 -8.59
N GLN A 151 -0.44 17.64 -8.87
CA GLN A 151 0.28 17.36 -10.11
C GLN A 151 0.97 15.98 -10.10
N SER A 152 1.01 15.31 -8.95
CA SER A 152 1.77 14.08 -8.70
C SER A 152 0.86 12.91 -8.31
N PHE A 153 -0.32 12.82 -8.92
CA PHE A 153 -1.26 11.72 -8.69
C PHE A 153 -0.59 10.36 -8.98
N GLU A 154 -0.71 9.41 -8.05
CA GLU A 154 -0.12 8.07 -8.18
C GLU A 154 -1.01 7.04 -7.49
N GLY A 155 -1.32 5.93 -8.18
CA GLY A 155 -2.18 4.86 -7.68
C GLY A 155 -1.76 4.21 -6.35
N ASN A 156 -0.46 4.15 -6.01
CA ASN A 156 0.08 3.65 -4.75
C ASN A 156 -0.26 4.61 -3.60
N ALA A 157 -0.05 5.91 -3.79
CA ALA A 157 -0.47 6.92 -2.81
C ALA A 157 -2.00 6.92 -2.64
N GLN A 158 -2.73 6.81 -3.75
CA GLN A 158 -4.17 6.68 -3.74
C GLN A 158 -4.66 5.38 -3.08
N ALA A 159 -3.87 4.29 -3.11
CA ALA A 159 -4.22 3.06 -2.41
C ALA A 159 -4.22 3.27 -0.89
N ILE A 160 -3.21 3.97 -0.34
CA ILE A 160 -3.15 4.31 1.09
C ILE A 160 -4.35 5.20 1.48
N ARG A 161 -4.61 6.25 0.71
CA ARG A 161 -5.78 7.13 0.89
C ARG A 161 -7.10 6.35 0.87
N LEU A 162 -7.22 5.40 -0.05
CA LEU A 162 -8.43 4.61 -0.21
C LEU A 162 -8.63 3.65 0.96
N ILE A 163 -7.58 2.96 1.41
CA ILE A 163 -7.61 2.04 2.56
C ILE A 163 -8.03 2.77 3.83
N HIS A 164 -7.43 3.93 4.09
CA HIS A 164 -7.58 4.65 5.34
C HIS A 164 -8.76 5.62 5.35
N SER A 165 -8.76 6.59 4.43
CA SER A 165 -9.58 7.79 4.53
C SER A 165 -10.90 7.67 3.77
N LEU A 166 -10.94 6.91 2.67
CA LEU A 166 -12.16 6.79 1.84
C LEU A 166 -13.01 5.58 2.20
N MET A 167 -12.38 4.43 2.45
CA MET A 167 -13.10 3.20 2.78
C MET A 167 -13.16 2.89 4.26
N GLY A 168 -12.31 3.53 5.08
CA GLY A 168 -12.28 3.29 6.52
C GLY A 168 -12.06 1.82 6.87
N LEU A 169 -11.22 1.10 6.12
CA LEU A 169 -11.04 -0.35 6.33
C LEU A 169 -10.48 -0.67 7.72
N ASN A 170 -9.80 0.30 8.35
CA ASN A 170 -9.19 0.20 9.67
C ASN A 170 -8.25 -1.00 9.79
N LEU A 171 -7.40 -1.23 8.76
CA LEU A 171 -6.43 -2.32 8.75
C LEU A 171 -5.36 -2.12 9.82
N THR A 172 -4.64 -3.19 10.17
CA THR A 172 -3.47 -3.07 11.06
C THR A 172 -2.38 -2.21 10.41
N TYR A 173 -1.58 -1.52 11.23
CA TYR A 173 -0.41 -0.79 10.73
C TYR A 173 0.55 -1.71 9.96
N THR A 174 0.70 -2.96 10.42
CA THR A 174 1.49 -3.99 9.71
C THR A 174 0.96 -4.22 8.29
N GLN A 175 -0.36 -4.34 8.11
CA GLN A 175 -0.95 -4.55 6.79
C GLN A 175 -0.86 -3.29 5.91
N ILE A 176 -1.00 -2.09 6.48
CA ILE A 176 -0.83 -0.82 5.74
C ILE A 176 0.63 -0.69 5.28
N ALA A 177 1.60 -1.02 6.13
CA ALA A 177 3.02 -1.01 5.80
C ALA A 177 3.34 -1.96 4.64
N ALA A 178 2.72 -3.15 4.62
CA ALA A 178 2.87 -4.09 3.51
C ALA A 178 2.36 -3.56 2.16
N VAL A 179 1.40 -2.62 2.17
CA VAL A 179 0.90 -1.95 0.95
C VAL A 179 1.76 -0.75 0.55
N LEU A 180 2.45 -0.11 1.51
CA LEU A 180 3.28 1.08 1.28
C LEU A 180 4.52 0.74 0.45
N LYS A 181 4.35 0.78 -0.88
CA LYS A 181 5.39 0.41 -1.85
C LYS A 181 6.52 1.43 -1.97
N TYR A 182 6.17 2.71 -1.83
CA TYR A 182 7.08 3.84 -1.89
C TYR A 182 6.90 4.70 -0.65
N THR A 183 7.95 5.43 -0.27
CA THR A 183 7.99 6.14 1.02
C THR A 183 8.11 7.67 0.88
N ARG A 184 8.04 8.17 -0.36
CA ARG A 184 8.05 9.61 -0.65
C ARG A 184 6.65 10.21 -0.51
N LEU A 185 6.55 11.33 0.20
CA LEU A 185 5.35 12.18 0.22
C LEU A 185 5.14 12.80 -1.17
N ALA A 186 3.90 12.82 -1.66
CA ALA A 186 3.60 13.27 -3.03
C ALA A 186 3.98 14.74 -3.32
N SER A 187 3.92 15.62 -2.31
CA SER A 187 4.35 17.03 -2.45
C SER A 187 5.87 17.19 -2.56
N GLN A 188 6.65 16.20 -2.14
CA GLN A 188 8.11 16.28 -2.14
C GLN A 188 8.71 15.99 -3.52
N PRO A 189 9.81 16.67 -3.89
CA PRO A 189 10.50 16.40 -5.13
C PRO A 189 11.06 14.98 -5.16
N LYS A 190 11.24 14.45 -6.37
CA LYS A 190 11.86 13.13 -6.54
C LYS A 190 13.32 13.19 -6.08
N PRO A 191 13.79 12.23 -5.25
CA PRO A 191 15.16 12.23 -4.75
C PRO A 191 16.17 12.05 -5.88
N SER A 192 17.38 12.57 -5.65
CA SER A 192 18.54 12.32 -6.52
C SER A 192 18.86 10.84 -6.60
N LYS A 193 19.46 10.39 -7.71
CA LYS A 193 19.90 9.00 -7.87
C LYS A 193 20.97 8.56 -6.83
N ASN A 194 21.68 9.53 -6.26
CA ASN A 194 22.72 9.27 -5.25
C ASN A 194 22.16 9.19 -3.82
N ASP A 195 20.86 9.49 -3.63
CA ASP A 195 20.22 9.33 -2.33
C ASP A 195 20.12 7.83 -1.97
N PRO A 196 20.54 7.41 -0.76
CA PRO A 196 20.43 6.02 -0.32
C PRO A 196 19.01 5.44 -0.41
N LEU A 197 17.99 6.28 -0.24
CA LEU A 197 16.58 5.91 -0.30
C LEU A 197 15.94 6.22 -1.67
N SER A 198 16.74 6.57 -2.68
CA SER A 198 16.24 6.94 -4.02
C SER A 198 15.32 5.89 -4.66
N TYR A 199 15.57 4.60 -4.40
CA TYR A 199 14.72 3.51 -4.87
C TYR A 199 13.34 3.51 -4.18
N LEU A 200 13.32 3.67 -2.85
CA LEU A 200 12.09 3.70 -2.05
C LEU A 200 11.31 5.00 -2.26
N GLY A 201 11.99 6.10 -2.52
CA GLY A 201 11.40 7.40 -2.87
C GLY A 201 11.12 7.60 -4.36
N LYS A 202 11.28 6.58 -5.21
CA LYS A 202 11.19 6.71 -6.68
C LYS A 202 9.89 7.35 -7.15
N LYS A 203 8.77 7.02 -6.50
CA LYS A 203 7.42 7.51 -6.80
C LYS A 203 6.73 7.99 -5.51
N PRO A 204 5.68 8.82 -5.60
CA PRO A 204 4.80 9.10 -4.46
C PRO A 204 4.24 7.82 -3.85
N GLY A 205 4.29 7.73 -2.53
CA GLY A 205 3.79 6.60 -1.75
C GLY A 205 2.57 6.92 -0.89
N TYR A 206 2.37 8.19 -0.54
CA TYR A 206 1.25 8.70 0.23
C TYR A 206 1.10 10.21 0.02
N TYR A 207 -0.08 10.71 0.37
CA TYR A 207 -0.46 12.12 0.25
C TYR A 207 -0.34 12.87 1.57
N LEU A 208 -0.39 14.19 1.52
CA LEU A 208 -0.32 15.10 2.66
C LEU A 208 -1.43 14.79 3.67
N ALA A 209 -2.63 14.51 3.18
CA ALA A 209 -3.78 14.12 4.00
C ALA A 209 -3.53 12.81 4.80
N GLU A 210 -2.66 11.93 4.32
CA GLU A 210 -2.29 10.68 4.98
C GLU A 210 -0.93 10.76 5.71
N GLN A 211 -0.31 11.94 5.78
CA GLN A 211 1.01 12.11 6.40
C GLN A 211 1.01 11.70 7.87
N GLN A 212 -0.03 12.04 8.64
CA GLN A 212 -0.11 11.65 10.05
C GLN A 212 -0.23 10.13 10.22
N LEU A 213 -1.04 9.46 9.39
CA LEU A 213 -1.14 8.00 9.38
C LEU A 213 0.23 7.35 9.18
N ILE A 214 1.02 7.86 8.24
CA ILE A 214 2.35 7.31 7.94
C ILE A 214 3.36 7.58 9.07
N LYS A 215 3.29 8.75 9.71
CA LYS A 215 4.08 9.04 10.92
C LYS A 215 3.77 8.06 12.05
N ASP A 216 2.48 7.85 12.32
CA ASP A 216 2.02 6.91 13.35
C ASP A 216 2.45 5.48 13.00
N LEU A 217 2.36 5.09 11.73
CA LEU A 217 2.81 3.79 11.24
C LEU A 217 4.30 3.57 11.54
N TYR A 218 5.16 4.53 11.22
CA TYR A 218 6.59 4.45 11.52
C TYR A 218 6.86 4.33 13.02
N GLN A 219 6.17 5.15 13.82
CA GLN A 219 6.31 5.13 15.28
C GLN A 219 5.85 3.79 15.87
N VAL A 220 4.65 3.32 15.51
CA VAL A 220 4.07 2.08 16.01
C VAL A 220 4.93 0.90 15.60
N LEU A 221 5.37 0.81 14.34
CA LEU A 221 6.16 -0.32 13.87
C LEU A 221 7.65 -0.21 14.18
N GLU A 222 8.09 0.86 14.84
CA GLU A 222 9.50 1.13 15.17
C GLU A 222 10.38 1.10 13.91
N LEU A 223 9.84 1.62 12.80
CA LEU A 223 10.51 1.67 11.50
C LEU A 223 11.14 3.05 11.30
N PRO A 224 12.40 3.13 10.84
CA PRO A 224 13.00 4.41 10.48
C PRO A 224 12.22 5.09 9.34
N GLN A 225 12.06 6.41 9.41
CA GLN A 225 11.36 7.16 8.37
C GLN A 225 11.97 6.89 6.99
N GLY A 226 11.12 6.72 5.98
CA GLY A 226 11.55 6.46 4.61
C GLY A 226 11.89 5.01 4.30
N HIS A 227 11.92 4.12 5.30
CA HIS A 227 12.22 2.69 5.13
C HIS A 227 10.93 1.85 5.05
N ARG A 228 11.07 0.60 4.61
CA ARG A 228 10.01 -0.42 4.59
C ARG A 228 10.61 -1.80 4.77
#